data_AF-A0A1Q7WC51-F1
#
_entry.id   AF-A0A1Q7WC51-F1
#
_cell.length_a   1.000
_cell.length_b   1.000
_cell.length_c   1.000
_cell.angle_alpha   90.00
_cell.angle_beta   90.00
_cell.angle_gamma   90.00
#
_symmetry.space_group_name_H-M   'P 1'
#
loop_
_entity.id
_entity.type
_entity.pdbx_description
1 polymer ?
#
loop_
_entity_poly.entity_id
_entity_poly.type
_entity_poly.pdbx_seq_one_letter_code
_entity_poly.pdbx_strand_id
1 'polypeptide(L)'
;VVDDAIKRLIKKHDPHAPAVSRSTWDKALAPHVHKAFQHLSRRPLLDMRFWHWVCTVKFPECVLLRWYGKVPRHRGEAVAASPALRSRFLGSPTLNGVSRNSFARIYWCAEALYTTPVGYKLAEQALDNQDFFQAIFERNFGIYSPAARACLAVLKNSNENARRTATRKLNHYLTTIAVETLTQKDIEKLLSQ
;
A
#
# COMPACT_ATOMS: atom_id res chain seq x y z
N VAL A 1 -17.60 5.69 11.09
CA VAL A 1 -16.43 4.85 11.51
C VAL A 1 -15.15 5.19 10.77
N VAL A 2 -15.07 5.02 9.44
CA VAL A 2 -13.83 5.30 8.68
C VAL A 2 -13.63 6.80 8.47
N ASP A 3 -14.68 7.53 8.13
CA ASP A 3 -14.68 8.99 8.17
C ASP A 3 -14.19 9.52 9.51
N ASP A 4 -14.68 8.97 10.63
CA ASP A 4 -14.27 9.43 11.96
C ASP A 4 -12.84 9.04 12.30
N ALA A 5 -12.38 7.86 11.90
CA ALA A 5 -10.99 7.45 12.09
C ALA A 5 -10.02 8.32 11.27
N ILE A 6 -10.35 8.59 10.01
CA ILE A 6 -9.58 9.46 9.11
C ILE A 6 -9.61 10.90 9.63
N LYS A 7 -10.79 11.43 10.03
CA LYS A 7 -10.92 12.76 10.64
C LYS A 7 -10.14 12.86 11.95
N ARG A 8 -10.15 11.82 12.79
CA ARG A 8 -9.33 11.77 14.01
C ARG A 8 -7.83 11.72 13.70
N LEU A 9 -7.40 10.98 12.67
CA LEU A 9 -6.01 10.98 12.21
C LEU A 9 -5.59 12.35 11.68
N ILE A 10 -6.43 12.99 10.86
CA ILE A 10 -6.23 14.36 10.37
C ILE A 10 -6.13 15.33 11.56
N LYS A 11 -7.02 15.22 12.57
CA LYS A 11 -7.03 16.08 13.76
C LYS A 11 -5.84 15.82 14.71
N LYS A 12 -5.39 14.56 14.80
CA LYS A 12 -4.28 14.13 15.65
C LYS A 12 -2.92 14.51 15.06
N HIS A 13 -2.83 14.66 13.74
CA HIS A 13 -1.60 15.08 13.09
C HIS A 13 -1.58 16.58 12.87
N ASP A 14 -0.80 17.22 13.74
CA ASP A 14 -0.31 18.58 13.57
C ASP A 14 0.35 18.74 12.17
N PRO A 15 -0.06 19.74 11.35
CA PRO A 15 0.62 20.08 10.10
C PRO A 15 2.12 20.38 10.27
N HIS A 16 2.57 20.66 11.49
CA HIS A 16 3.98 20.88 11.84
C HIS A 16 4.72 19.60 12.26
N ALA A 17 4.06 18.44 12.30
CA ALA A 17 4.70 17.18 12.65
C ALA A 17 5.76 16.76 11.59
N PRO A 18 6.95 16.30 12.03
CA PRO A 18 8.03 15.92 11.12
C PRO A 18 7.61 14.80 10.15
N ALA A 19 8.19 14.79 8.95
CA ALA A 19 7.85 13.87 7.85
C ALA A 19 7.93 12.38 8.22
N VAL A 20 8.79 12.02 9.17
CA VAL A 20 8.94 10.65 9.70
C VAL A 20 7.68 10.17 10.43
N SER A 21 6.89 11.07 11.02
CA SER A 21 5.60 10.71 11.61
C SER A 21 4.51 10.46 10.56
N ARG A 22 4.73 10.87 9.30
CA ARG A 22 3.76 10.72 8.21
C ARG A 22 3.86 9.38 7.50
N SER A 23 5.05 8.76 7.47
CA SER A 23 5.21 7.42 6.85
C SER A 23 4.42 6.33 7.56
N THR A 24 4.17 6.48 8.86
CA THR A 24 3.43 5.51 9.69
C THR A 24 1.90 5.63 9.59
N TRP A 25 1.39 6.63 8.87
CA TRP A 25 -0.07 6.80 8.68
C TRP A 25 -0.69 5.62 7.96
N ASP A 26 0.01 5.08 6.97
CA ASP A 26 -0.51 4.00 6.14
C ASP A 26 -0.80 2.77 7.01
N LYS A 27 0.12 2.46 7.94
CA LYS A 27 -0.05 1.43 8.98
C LYS A 27 -1.27 1.70 9.87
N ALA A 28 -1.42 2.93 10.38
CA ALA A 28 -2.54 3.29 11.25
C ALA A 28 -3.89 3.24 10.52
N LEU A 29 -3.91 3.56 9.23
CA LEU A 29 -5.10 3.59 8.39
C LEU A 29 -5.54 2.20 7.92
N ALA A 30 -4.63 1.24 7.81
CA ALA A 30 -4.89 -0.07 7.20
C ALA A 30 -6.12 -0.80 7.76
N PRO A 31 -6.28 -0.97 9.10
CA PRO A 31 -7.46 -1.63 9.65
C PRO A 31 -8.76 -0.88 9.35
N HIS A 32 -8.70 0.45 9.33
CA HIS A 32 -9.88 1.28 9.08
C HIS A 32 -10.29 1.22 7.62
N VAL A 33 -9.35 1.48 6.70
CA VAL A 33 -9.58 1.46 5.25
C VAL A 33 -10.10 0.11 4.80
N HIS A 34 -9.49 -1.00 5.24
CA HIS A 34 -9.95 -2.34 4.88
C HIS A 34 -11.38 -2.59 5.38
N LYS A 35 -11.67 -2.34 6.66
CA LYS A 35 -13.02 -2.51 7.22
C LYS A 35 -14.07 -1.62 6.54
N ALA A 36 -13.69 -0.43 6.07
CA ALA A 36 -14.56 0.48 5.33
C ALA A 36 -15.10 -0.12 4.03
N PHE A 37 -14.26 -0.90 3.35
CA PHE A 37 -14.50 -1.23 1.94
C PHE A 37 -14.62 -2.74 1.70
N GLN A 38 -14.21 -3.60 2.65
CA GLN A 38 -14.26 -5.06 2.52
C GLN A 38 -15.66 -5.64 2.27
N HIS A 39 -16.71 -4.89 2.57
CA HIS A 39 -18.11 -5.29 2.34
C HIS A 39 -18.61 -4.93 0.93
N LEU A 40 -17.85 -4.14 0.18
CA LEU A 40 -18.16 -3.83 -1.21
C LEU A 40 -17.83 -5.03 -2.10
N SER A 41 -18.53 -5.14 -3.22
CA SER A 41 -18.19 -6.16 -4.21
C SER A 41 -16.81 -5.91 -4.81
N ARG A 42 -16.15 -6.97 -5.30
CA ARG A 42 -14.82 -6.87 -5.93
C ARG A 42 -14.78 -5.91 -7.13
N ARG A 43 -15.89 -5.78 -7.87
CA ARG A 43 -15.98 -4.96 -9.09
C ARG A 43 -15.60 -3.48 -8.88
N PRO A 44 -16.25 -2.71 -7.98
CA PRO A 44 -15.84 -1.33 -7.69
C PRO A 44 -14.43 -1.24 -7.08
N LEU A 45 -14.02 -2.21 -6.27
CA LEU A 45 -12.68 -2.22 -5.66
C LEU A 45 -11.57 -2.39 -6.70
N LEU A 46 -11.84 -3.09 -7.80
CA LEU A 46 -10.90 -3.25 -8.92
C LEU A 46 -10.96 -2.06 -9.91
N ASP A 47 -11.97 -1.21 -9.84
CA ASP A 47 -12.10 -0.05 -10.70
C ASP A 47 -11.29 1.13 -10.14
N MET A 48 -10.27 1.56 -10.86
CA MET A 48 -9.42 2.67 -10.42
C MET A 48 -10.20 3.99 -10.25
N ARG A 49 -11.33 4.17 -10.93
CA ARG A 49 -12.19 5.37 -10.78
C ARG A 49 -12.82 5.45 -9.40
N PHE A 50 -13.07 4.32 -8.75
CA PHE A 50 -13.51 4.30 -7.35
C PHE A 50 -12.43 4.91 -6.45
N TRP A 51 -11.19 4.46 -6.60
CA TRP A 51 -10.06 4.97 -5.82
C TRP A 51 -9.71 6.43 -6.15
N HIS A 52 -9.89 6.85 -7.40
CA HIS A 52 -9.82 8.26 -7.78
C HIS A 52 -10.81 9.07 -6.94
N TRP A 53 -12.10 8.68 -6.92
CA TRP A 53 -13.12 9.38 -6.16
C TRP A 53 -12.84 9.39 -4.65
N VAL A 54 -12.37 8.27 -4.09
CA VAL A 54 -11.94 8.22 -2.68
C VAL A 54 -10.86 9.26 -2.41
N CYS A 55 -9.87 9.38 -3.29
CA CYS A 55 -8.73 10.29 -3.10
C CYS A 55 -9.03 11.74 -3.46
N THR A 56 -9.88 12.04 -4.44
CA THR A 56 -10.13 13.41 -4.93
C THR A 56 -11.34 14.06 -4.29
N VAL A 57 -12.37 13.26 -3.95
CA VAL A 57 -13.65 13.77 -3.42
C VAL A 57 -13.76 13.48 -1.93
N LYS A 58 -13.55 12.23 -1.50
CA LYS A 58 -13.83 11.85 -0.10
C LYS A 58 -12.73 12.25 0.88
N PHE A 59 -11.48 11.95 0.57
CA PHE A 59 -10.36 12.19 1.49
C PHE A 59 -9.15 12.89 0.84
N PRO A 60 -9.34 13.98 0.08
CA PRO A 60 -8.23 14.69 -0.55
C PRO A 60 -7.23 15.27 0.45
N GLU A 61 -7.71 15.70 1.61
CA GLU A 61 -6.88 16.27 2.66
C GLU A 61 -5.93 15.22 3.27
N CYS A 62 -6.41 13.98 3.42
CA CYS A 62 -5.57 12.89 3.91
C CYS A 62 -4.40 12.63 2.93
N VAL A 63 -4.67 12.63 1.62
CA VAL A 63 -3.64 12.46 0.59
C VAL A 63 -2.62 13.62 0.63
N LEU A 64 -3.10 14.86 0.73
CA LEU A 64 -2.24 16.05 0.77
C LEU A 64 -1.39 16.10 2.04
N LEU A 65 -1.97 15.87 3.21
CA LEU A 65 -1.20 15.86 4.46
C LEU A 65 -0.13 14.77 4.42
N ARG A 66 -0.48 13.58 3.94
CA ARG A 66 0.44 12.44 3.86
C ARG A 66 1.61 12.66 2.89
N TRP A 67 1.33 13.15 1.69
CA TRP A 67 2.30 13.17 0.58
C TRP A 67 2.85 14.56 0.24
N TYR A 68 2.12 15.61 0.58
CA TYR A 68 2.53 17.01 0.37
C TYR A 68 2.90 17.71 1.68
N GLY A 69 2.36 17.25 2.82
CA GLY A 69 2.67 17.75 4.17
C GLY A 69 1.76 18.86 4.68
N LYS A 70 0.91 19.41 3.83
CA LYS A 70 -0.07 20.43 4.21
C LYS A 70 -1.26 20.38 3.25
N VAL A 71 -2.35 21.04 3.61
CA VAL A 71 -3.46 21.28 2.67
C VAL A 71 -3.27 22.68 2.08
N PRO A 72 -2.84 22.81 0.81
CA PRO A 72 -2.70 24.12 0.17
C PRO A 72 -4.08 24.75 -0.10
N ARG A 73 -4.12 26.08 -0.12
CA ARG A 73 -5.32 26.86 -0.48
C ARG A 73 -5.82 26.52 -1.89
N HIS A 74 -4.89 26.40 -2.85
CA HIS A 74 -5.17 26.04 -4.24
C HIS A 74 -4.68 24.60 -4.51
N ARG A 75 -5.55 23.62 -4.24
CA ARG A 75 -5.23 22.18 -4.35
C ARG A 75 -4.84 21.77 -5.77
N GLY A 76 -5.54 22.30 -6.77
CA GLY A 76 -5.32 21.97 -8.18
C GLY A 76 -3.91 22.30 -8.66
N GLU A 77 -3.37 23.46 -8.26
CA GLU A 77 -2.04 23.91 -8.65
C GLU A 77 -0.93 23.03 -8.05
N ALA A 78 -1.04 22.69 -6.76
CA ALA A 78 -0.08 21.80 -6.11
C ALA A 78 -0.02 20.41 -6.78
N VAL A 79 -1.17 19.88 -7.17
CA VAL A 79 -1.28 18.58 -7.86
C VAL A 79 -0.83 18.69 -9.33
N ALA A 80 -1.07 19.83 -9.98
CA ALA A 80 -0.62 20.10 -11.33
C ALA A 80 0.92 20.18 -11.39
N ALA A 81 1.55 20.84 -10.42
CA ALA A 81 3.00 21.04 -10.37
C ALA A 81 3.80 19.75 -10.07
N SER A 82 3.18 18.71 -9.49
CA SER A 82 3.88 17.49 -9.09
C SER A 82 3.23 16.22 -9.66
N PRO A 83 3.83 15.62 -10.72
CA PRO A 83 3.40 14.32 -11.24
C PRO A 83 3.40 13.22 -10.17
N ALA A 84 4.38 13.25 -9.25
CA ALA A 84 4.46 12.32 -8.13
C ALA A 84 3.25 12.47 -7.20
N LEU A 85 2.87 13.68 -6.81
CA LEU A 85 1.68 13.92 -5.99
C LEU A 85 0.40 13.51 -6.73
N ARG A 86 0.30 13.84 -8.03
CA ARG A 86 -0.84 13.45 -8.88
C ARG A 86 -1.03 11.94 -8.92
N SER A 87 0.05 11.17 -8.97
CA SER A 87 -0.01 9.70 -8.93
C SER A 87 -0.57 9.15 -7.61
N ARG A 88 -0.46 9.90 -6.50
CA ARG A 88 -1.02 9.53 -5.19
C ARG A 88 -2.53 9.71 -5.11
N PHE A 89 -3.10 10.55 -5.98
CA PHE A 89 -4.53 10.75 -6.13
C PHE A 89 -5.15 9.81 -7.16
N LEU A 90 -4.48 9.67 -8.31
CA LEU A 90 -5.04 8.97 -9.45
C LEU A 90 -4.51 7.53 -9.48
N GLY A 91 -3.20 7.36 -9.68
CA GLY A 91 -2.67 6.05 -10.04
C GLY A 91 -3.08 5.70 -11.48
N SER A 92 -3.24 4.41 -11.77
CA SER A 92 -3.67 3.89 -13.06
C SER A 92 -4.20 2.46 -12.89
N PRO A 93 -4.97 1.90 -13.85
CA PRO A 93 -5.51 0.54 -13.77
C PRO A 93 -4.44 -0.54 -14.03
N THR A 94 -3.23 -0.35 -13.50
CA THR A 94 -2.15 -1.32 -13.49
C THR A 94 -1.75 -1.59 -12.04
N LEU A 95 -1.06 -2.69 -11.76
CA LEU A 95 -0.61 -2.98 -10.40
C LEU A 95 0.25 -1.85 -9.82
N ASN A 96 1.17 -1.32 -10.63
CA ASN A 96 1.97 -0.15 -10.27
C ASN A 96 1.10 1.08 -9.95
N GLY A 97 0.05 1.29 -10.73
CA GLY A 97 -0.90 2.38 -10.51
C GLY A 97 -1.69 2.23 -9.22
N VAL A 98 -2.21 1.02 -8.95
CA VAL A 98 -2.91 0.65 -7.70
C VAL A 98 -2.00 0.91 -6.48
N SER A 99 -0.76 0.44 -6.54
CA SER A 99 0.22 0.59 -5.46
C SER A 99 0.70 2.04 -5.26
N ARG A 100 0.46 2.92 -6.25
CA ARG A 100 0.75 4.35 -6.14
C ARG A 100 -0.41 5.17 -5.58
N ASN A 101 -1.65 4.80 -5.88
CA ASN A 101 -2.84 5.46 -5.33
C ASN A 101 -2.88 5.30 -3.80
N SER A 102 -3.14 6.40 -3.08
CA SER A 102 -2.97 6.47 -1.61
C SER A 102 -3.88 5.52 -0.84
N PHE A 103 -5.14 5.39 -1.24
CA PHE A 103 -6.09 4.53 -0.52
C PHE A 103 -6.11 3.11 -1.08
N ALA A 104 -5.97 2.96 -2.40
CA ALA A 104 -5.93 1.64 -3.03
C ALA A 104 -4.76 0.81 -2.48
N ARG A 105 -3.56 1.41 -2.38
CA ARG A 105 -2.39 0.72 -1.84
C ARG A 105 -2.60 0.21 -0.40
N ILE A 106 -3.30 0.99 0.44
CA ILE A 106 -3.55 0.64 1.84
C ILE A 106 -4.57 -0.50 1.89
N TYR A 107 -5.66 -0.38 1.13
CA TYR A 107 -6.71 -1.39 1.06
C TYR A 107 -6.15 -2.73 0.57
N TRP A 108 -5.47 -2.76 -0.57
CA TRP A 108 -5.00 -4.00 -1.17
C TRP A 108 -3.86 -4.64 -0.38
N CYS A 109 -3.03 -3.84 0.31
CA CYS A 109 -2.07 -4.37 1.26
C CYS A 109 -2.75 -5.10 2.42
N ALA A 110 -3.76 -4.45 3.00
CA ALA A 110 -4.52 -5.00 4.11
C ALA A 110 -5.29 -6.26 3.69
N GLU A 111 -5.98 -6.22 2.54
CA GLU A 111 -6.69 -7.38 1.96
C GLU A 111 -5.74 -8.56 1.74
N ALA A 112 -4.58 -8.32 1.12
CA ALA A 112 -3.64 -9.39 0.77
C ALA A 112 -3.01 -10.05 2.01
N LEU A 113 -2.83 -9.30 3.10
CA LEU A 113 -2.06 -9.70 4.27
C LEU A 113 -2.90 -9.97 5.51
N TYR A 114 -4.19 -9.64 5.49
CA TYR A 114 -5.10 -9.94 6.57
C TYR A 114 -5.26 -11.45 6.72
N THR A 115 -5.15 -11.93 7.95
CA THR A 115 -5.50 -13.31 8.29
C THR A 115 -6.19 -13.32 9.66
N THR A 116 -7.17 -14.19 9.86
CA THR A 116 -7.88 -14.30 11.14
C THR A 116 -6.94 -14.44 12.35
N PRO A 117 -5.86 -15.26 12.30
CA PRO A 117 -5.01 -15.45 13.48
C PRO A 117 -4.19 -14.22 13.90
N VAL A 118 -3.77 -13.36 12.96
CA VAL A 118 -2.89 -12.21 13.27
C VAL A 118 -3.49 -10.84 12.93
N GLY A 119 -4.70 -10.81 12.39
CA GLY A 119 -5.38 -9.59 11.98
C GLY A 119 -4.57 -8.79 10.94
N TYR A 120 -4.35 -7.51 11.22
CA TYR A 120 -3.64 -6.58 10.34
C TYR A 120 -2.12 -6.49 10.58
N LYS A 121 -1.55 -7.26 11.52
CA LYS A 121 -0.14 -7.12 11.92
C LYS A 121 0.84 -7.19 10.74
N LEU A 122 0.58 -8.05 9.76
CA LEU A 122 1.42 -8.17 8.56
C LEU A 122 1.30 -6.95 7.63
N ALA A 123 0.08 -6.43 7.44
CA ALA A 123 -0.15 -5.22 6.66
C ALA A 123 0.48 -3.99 7.33
N GLU A 124 0.35 -3.90 8.64
CA GLU A 124 0.98 -2.86 9.45
C GLU A 124 2.51 -2.87 9.31
N GLN A 125 3.13 -4.05 9.34
CA GLN A 125 4.57 -4.22 9.10
C GLN A 125 4.99 -3.80 7.69
N ALA A 126 4.22 -4.22 6.67
CA ALA A 126 4.50 -3.86 5.28
C ALA A 126 4.41 -2.34 5.05
N LEU A 127 3.42 -1.68 5.67
CA LEU A 127 3.14 -0.25 5.50
C LEU A 127 3.99 0.66 6.39
N ASP A 128 4.69 0.12 7.39
CA ASP A 128 5.63 0.86 8.23
C ASP A 128 6.89 1.29 7.45
N ASN A 129 7.25 0.54 6.40
CA ASN A 129 8.42 0.80 5.56
C ASN A 129 8.03 0.92 4.08
N GLN A 130 8.12 2.14 3.53
CA GLN A 130 7.69 2.41 2.15
C GLN A 130 8.49 1.65 1.09
N ASP A 131 9.81 1.51 1.26
CA ASP A 131 10.65 0.78 0.30
C ASP A 131 10.33 -0.70 0.34
N PHE A 132 10.02 -1.22 1.53
CA PHE A 132 9.60 -2.61 1.67
C PHE A 132 8.25 -2.86 1.02
N PHE A 133 7.29 -1.98 1.26
CA PHE A 133 6.00 -2.02 0.57
C PHE A 133 6.19 -2.03 -0.95
N GLN A 134 6.99 -1.11 -1.49
CA GLN A 134 7.22 -1.02 -2.93
C GLN A 134 7.87 -2.28 -3.50
N ALA A 135 8.84 -2.86 -2.78
CA ALA A 135 9.50 -4.09 -3.20
C ALA A 135 8.53 -5.28 -3.35
N ILE A 136 7.45 -5.30 -2.57
CA ILE A 136 6.45 -6.39 -2.60
C ILE A 136 5.27 -6.04 -3.52
N PHE A 137 4.69 -4.85 -3.38
CA PHE A 137 3.39 -4.50 -3.97
C PHE A 137 3.46 -3.70 -5.27
N GLU A 138 4.56 -3.00 -5.58
CA GLU A 138 4.77 -2.50 -6.95
C GLU A 138 5.24 -3.63 -7.88
N ARG A 139 5.68 -4.76 -7.33
CA ARG A 139 6.01 -5.96 -8.11
C ARG A 139 4.81 -6.90 -8.08
N ASN A 140 4.66 -7.76 -9.09
CA ASN A 140 3.48 -8.64 -9.28
C ASN A 140 3.13 -9.56 -8.08
N PHE A 141 3.96 -9.58 -7.03
CA PHE A 141 3.73 -10.34 -5.79
C PHE A 141 2.54 -9.84 -4.97
N GLY A 142 2.20 -8.55 -5.05
CA GLY A 142 1.06 -7.98 -4.31
C GLY A 142 -0.31 -8.58 -4.68
N ILE A 143 -0.40 -9.25 -5.84
CA ILE A 143 -1.62 -9.89 -6.36
C ILE A 143 -1.80 -11.28 -5.74
N TYR A 144 -0.71 -11.94 -5.33
CA TYR A 144 -0.75 -13.29 -4.76
C TYR A 144 -0.33 -13.27 -3.30
N SER A 145 -1.32 -13.34 -2.40
CA SER A 145 -1.11 -13.25 -0.95
C SER A 145 0.00 -14.15 -0.38
N PRO A 146 0.15 -15.43 -0.81
CA PRO A 146 1.25 -16.26 -0.34
C PRO A 146 2.64 -15.70 -0.69
N ALA A 147 2.82 -15.10 -1.87
CA ALA A 147 4.08 -14.44 -2.22
C ALA A 147 4.34 -13.21 -1.33
N ALA A 148 3.34 -12.36 -1.13
CA ALA A 148 3.48 -11.19 -0.28
C ALA A 148 3.84 -11.57 1.18
N ARG A 149 3.22 -12.63 1.71
CA ARG A 149 3.52 -13.15 3.06
C ARG A 149 4.91 -13.77 3.16
N ALA A 150 5.34 -14.56 2.17
CA ALA A 150 6.69 -15.12 2.12
C ALA A 150 7.76 -14.03 2.09
N CYS A 151 7.57 -13.00 1.24
CA CYS A 151 8.45 -11.84 1.19
C CYS A 151 8.54 -11.13 2.56
N LEU A 152 7.42 -10.93 3.25
CA LEU A 152 7.42 -10.35 4.60
C LEU A 152 8.17 -11.22 5.61
N ALA A 153 7.93 -12.54 5.60
CA ALA A 153 8.53 -13.46 6.55
C ALA A 153 10.06 -13.50 6.44
N VAL A 154 10.59 -13.58 5.21
CA VAL A 154 12.02 -13.74 4.95
C VAL A 154 12.76 -12.40 4.96
N LEU A 155 12.18 -11.35 4.36
CA LEU A 155 12.92 -10.13 4.03
C LEU A 155 12.77 -8.99 5.05
N LYS A 156 11.96 -9.15 6.10
CA LYS A 156 11.67 -8.09 7.09
C LYS A 156 12.92 -7.46 7.70
N ASN A 157 13.93 -8.27 8.00
CA ASN A 157 15.15 -7.85 8.68
C ASN A 157 16.31 -7.62 7.71
N SER A 158 16.10 -7.86 6.42
CA SER A 158 17.11 -7.66 5.39
C SER A 158 17.30 -6.18 5.10
N ASN A 159 18.51 -5.77 4.72
CA ASN A 159 18.76 -4.43 4.21
C ASN A 159 18.14 -4.23 2.82
N GLU A 160 18.02 -2.98 2.37
CA GLU A 160 17.34 -2.63 1.12
C GLU A 160 17.90 -3.38 -0.10
N ASN A 161 19.24 -3.47 -0.22
CA ASN A 161 19.89 -4.16 -1.33
C ASN A 161 19.54 -5.64 -1.35
N ALA A 162 19.58 -6.32 -0.21
CA ALA A 162 19.18 -7.72 -0.10
C ALA A 162 17.71 -7.92 -0.48
N ARG A 163 16.80 -7.04 -0.04
CA ARG A 163 15.38 -7.10 -0.43
C ARG A 163 15.23 -6.95 -1.94
N ARG A 164 15.89 -5.96 -2.54
CA ARG A 164 15.82 -5.70 -4.00
C ARG A 164 16.35 -6.88 -4.80
N THR A 165 17.46 -7.48 -4.39
CA THR A 165 18.06 -8.65 -5.05
C THR A 165 17.16 -9.88 -4.94
N ALA A 166 16.69 -10.23 -3.74
CA ALA A 166 15.83 -11.39 -3.53
C ALA A 166 14.51 -11.28 -4.32
N THR A 167 13.87 -10.11 -4.28
CA THR A 167 12.64 -9.87 -5.03
C THR A 167 12.87 -9.81 -6.55
N ARG A 168 14.06 -9.44 -7.04
CA ARG A 168 14.41 -9.55 -8.47
C ARG A 168 14.59 -11.01 -8.90
N LYS A 169 15.31 -11.81 -8.10
CA LYS A 169 15.45 -13.26 -8.33
C LYS A 169 14.10 -13.94 -8.36
N LEU A 170 13.24 -13.66 -7.38
CA LEU A 170 11.88 -14.20 -7.34
C LEU A 170 11.10 -13.82 -8.60
N ASN A 171 11.15 -12.55 -9.02
CA ASN A 171 10.45 -12.12 -10.24
C ASN A 171 10.94 -12.87 -11.48
N HIS A 172 12.23 -13.22 -11.53
CA HIS A 172 12.78 -14.05 -12.61
C HIS A 172 12.28 -15.50 -12.55
N TYR A 173 12.20 -16.12 -11.37
CA TYR A 173 11.58 -17.45 -11.24
C TYR A 173 10.10 -17.45 -11.68
N LEU A 174 9.38 -16.37 -11.41
CA LEU A 174 7.97 -16.24 -11.82
C LEU A 174 7.79 -16.00 -13.33
N THR A 175 8.86 -15.82 -14.11
CA THR A 175 8.74 -15.86 -15.58
C THR A 175 8.69 -17.28 -16.13
N THR A 176 9.09 -18.29 -15.34
CA THR A 176 9.12 -19.69 -15.76
C THR A 176 8.14 -20.57 -14.99
N ILE A 177 7.71 -20.14 -13.79
CA ILE A 177 6.78 -20.87 -12.94
C ILE A 177 5.53 -20.02 -12.69
N ALA A 178 4.34 -20.59 -12.87
CA ALA A 178 3.09 -19.95 -12.51
C ALA A 178 3.02 -19.78 -10.98
N VAL A 179 2.90 -18.54 -10.50
CA VAL A 179 3.01 -18.21 -9.06
C VAL A 179 1.93 -18.89 -8.23
N GLU A 180 0.77 -19.15 -8.82
CA GLU A 180 -0.39 -19.80 -8.21
C GLU A 180 -0.12 -21.28 -7.88
N THR A 181 0.91 -21.89 -8.49
CA THR A 181 1.34 -23.26 -8.18
C THR A 181 2.22 -23.36 -6.94
N LEU A 182 2.75 -22.22 -6.48
CA LEU A 182 3.69 -22.17 -5.36
C LEU A 182 2.95 -21.88 -4.05
N THR A 183 3.24 -22.67 -3.02
CA THR A 183 2.80 -22.36 -1.67
C THR A 183 3.67 -21.26 -1.07
N GLN A 184 3.24 -20.68 0.06
CA GLN A 184 4.07 -19.72 0.80
C GLN A 184 5.45 -20.31 1.14
N LYS A 185 5.51 -21.58 1.56
CA LYS A 185 6.77 -22.26 1.93
C LYS A 185 7.70 -22.44 0.73
N ASP A 186 7.16 -22.72 -0.45
CA ASP A 186 7.98 -22.84 -1.66
C ASP A 186 8.64 -21.51 -2.01
N ILE A 187 7.89 -20.41 -1.88
CA ILE A 187 8.40 -19.06 -2.13
C ILE A 187 9.43 -18.66 -1.07
N GLU A 188 9.20 -18.99 0.21
CA GLU A 188 10.19 -18.79 1.28
C GLU A 188 11.51 -19.50 0.95
N LYS A 189 11.44 -20.75 0.47
CA LYS A 189 12.63 -21.51 0.05
C LYS A 189 13.36 -20.85 -1.12
N LEU A 190 12.63 -20.34 -2.13
CA LEU A 190 13.22 -19.60 -3.25
C LEU A 190 13.90 -18.28 -2.83
N LEU A 191 13.35 -17.61 -1.82
CA LEU A 191 13.90 -16.35 -1.30
C LEU A 191 15.15 -16.54 -0.43
N SER A 192 15.32 -17.72 0.17
CA SER A 192 16.47 -18.06 1.02
C SER A 192 17.69 -18.61 0.27
N GLN A 193 17.64 -18.69 -1.08
CA GLN A 193 18.74 -19.11 -1.97
C GLN A 193 19.55 -17.93 -2.52
#